data_AF-M1ENA6-F1
#
_entry.id   AF-M1ENA6-F1
#
_cell.length_a   1.000
_cell.length_b   1.000
_cell.length_c   1.000
_cell.angle_alpha   90.00
_cell.angle_beta   90.00
_cell.angle_gamma   90.00
#
_symmetry.space_group_name_H-M   'P 1'
#
loop_
_entity.id
_entity.type
_entity.pdbx_description
1 polymer ?
#
loop_
_entity_poly.entity_id
_entity_poly.type
_entity_poly.pdbx_seq_one_letter_code
_entity_poly.pdbx_strand_id
1 'polypeptide(L)'
;ESLDGPIVKQLERGGRAVVKMDWRENITVPLQTDLRKFRTYKGGSVRDLLRAMRNKKHHYRELPAEVRETLGSLPDDFVRYFTSRFPHLLSHTYRAMEPCGHERLFQPYYFHEPPEPWPPVTADT
;
A
#
# COMPACT_ATOMS: atom_id res chain seq x y z
N GLU A 1 6.30 -14.12 3.61
CA GLU A 1 7.43 -13.19 3.75
C GLU A 1 7.70 -12.92 5.23
N SER A 2 8.95 -13.10 5.66
CA SER A 2 9.38 -12.82 7.03
C SER A 2 9.23 -11.34 7.36
N LEU A 3 8.98 -11.01 8.62
CA LEU A 3 9.05 -9.62 9.11
C LEU A 3 10.46 -9.03 8.92
N ASP A 4 11.47 -9.90 8.78
CA ASP A 4 12.86 -9.52 8.59
C ASP A 4 13.28 -9.37 7.12
N GLY A 5 12.35 -9.57 6.18
CA GLY A 5 12.62 -9.40 4.76
C GLY A 5 13.04 -7.95 4.43
N PRO A 6 13.95 -7.75 3.46
CA PRO A 6 14.47 -6.42 3.13
C PRO A 6 13.35 -5.44 2.72
N ILE A 7 12.35 -5.93 1.98
CA ILE A 7 11.19 -5.13 1.55
C ILE A 7 10.36 -4.66 2.75
N VAL A 8 10.03 -5.59 3.67
CA VAL A 8 9.25 -5.24 4.88
C VAL A 8 10.03 -4.28 5.77
N LYS A 9 11.35 -4.48 5.94
CA LYS A 9 12.20 -3.54 6.68
C LYS A 9 12.21 -2.15 6.07
N GLN A 10 12.30 -2.05 4.74
CA GLN A 10 12.25 -0.76 4.04
C GLN A 10 10.88 -0.09 4.19
N LEU A 11 9.79 -0.86 4.10
CA LEU A 11 8.43 -0.36 4.28
C LEU A 11 8.18 0.15 5.70
N GLU A 12 8.73 -0.49 6.73
CA GLU A 12 8.54 -0.08 8.13
C GLU A 12 9.54 1.01 8.57
N ARG A 13 10.64 1.22 7.85
CA ARG A 13 11.62 2.28 8.14
C ARG A 13 10.98 3.66 8.00
N GLY A 14 10.82 4.39 9.11
CA GLY A 14 10.13 5.69 9.12
C GLY A 14 8.59 5.57 9.06
N GLY A 15 8.05 4.35 9.05
CA GLY A 15 6.62 4.09 8.93
C GLY A 15 5.77 4.66 10.07
N ARG A 16 6.33 4.79 11.28
CA ARG A 16 5.61 5.36 12.44
C ARG A 16 5.03 6.75 12.17
N ALA A 17 5.77 7.62 11.49
CA ALA A 17 5.27 8.94 11.13
C ALA A 17 4.14 8.86 10.09
N VAL A 18 4.27 7.94 9.12
CA VAL A 18 3.29 7.71 8.06
C VAL A 18 1.96 7.22 8.61
N VAL A 19 1.99 6.31 9.59
CA VAL A 19 0.80 5.78 10.26
C VAL A 19 0.32 6.63 11.44
N LYS A 20 0.91 7.82 11.66
CA LYS A 20 0.58 8.71 12.79
C LYS A 20 0.65 7.99 14.15
N MET A 21 1.74 7.25 14.37
CA MET A 21 2.01 6.38 15.52
C MET A 21 1.10 5.15 15.64
N ASP A 22 -0.22 5.33 15.56
CA ASP A 22 -1.21 4.26 15.52
C ASP A 22 -2.33 4.60 14.53
N TRP A 23 -2.33 3.97 13.35
CA TRP A 23 -3.33 4.25 12.33
C TRP A 23 -4.74 3.88 12.75
N ARG A 24 -4.90 2.97 13.73
CA ARG A 24 -6.22 2.50 14.19
C ARG A 24 -6.97 3.57 14.96
N GLU A 25 -6.24 4.53 15.55
CA GLU A 25 -6.79 5.70 16.24
C GLU A 25 -7.04 6.87 15.28
N ASN A 26 -6.66 6.73 14.00
CA ASN A 26 -6.77 7.76 12.97
C ASN A 26 -7.79 7.40 11.88
N ILE A 27 -8.57 6.34 12.09
CA ILE A 27 -9.67 5.91 11.22
C ILE A 27 -11.02 6.10 11.92
N THR A 28 -12.10 6.00 11.15
CA THR A 28 -13.46 6.12 11.69
C THR A 28 -13.81 4.96 12.62
N VAL A 29 -14.60 5.25 13.65
CA VAL A 29 -15.03 4.29 14.67
C VAL A 29 -15.72 3.03 14.07
N PRO A 30 -16.59 3.14 13.04
CA PRO A 30 -17.20 1.96 12.43
C PRO A 30 -16.15 1.02 11.82
N LEU A 31 -15.17 1.57 11.10
CA LEU A 31 -14.08 0.81 10.50
C LEU A 31 -13.17 0.19 11.58
N GLN A 32 -12.86 0.93 12.64
CA GLN A 32 -12.04 0.45 13.75
C GLN A 32 -12.71 -0.76 14.44
N THR A 33 -14.01 -0.67 14.70
CA THR A 33 -14.81 -1.73 15.30
C THR A 33 -14.85 -2.98 14.42
N ASP A 34 -15.07 -2.79 13.12
CA ASP A 34 -15.13 -3.86 12.14
C ASP A 34 -13.78 -4.61 11.99
N LEU A 35 -12.66 -3.88 12.06
CA LEU A 35 -11.32 -4.49 11.99
C LEU A 35 -10.98 -5.32 13.23
N ARG A 36 -11.43 -4.93 14.43
CA ARG A 36 -11.17 -5.65 15.68
C ARG A 36 -11.82 -7.04 15.74
N LYS A 37 -12.89 -7.28 14.97
CA LYS A 37 -13.66 -8.54 15.01
C LYS A 37 -12.89 -9.75 14.48
N PHE A 38 -12.14 -9.58 13.39
CA PHE A 38 -11.63 -10.71 12.62
C PHE A 38 -10.11 -10.87 12.69
N ARG A 39 -9.37 -9.81 13.01
CA ARG A 39 -7.92 -9.86 13.04
C ARG A 39 -7.29 -8.78 13.89
N THR A 40 -6.25 -9.15 14.62
CA THR A 40 -5.36 -8.18 15.26
C THR A 40 -4.40 -7.61 14.23
N TYR A 41 -4.58 -6.33 13.90
CA TYR A 41 -3.62 -5.55 13.13
C TYR A 41 -2.73 -4.71 14.04
N LYS A 42 -1.46 -4.57 13.68
CA LYS A 42 -0.49 -3.71 14.36
C LYS A 42 -0.66 -2.26 13.91
N GLY A 43 -1.13 -1.41 14.82
CA GLY A 43 -1.37 0.01 14.56
C GLY A 43 -0.14 0.83 14.17
N GLY A 44 1.04 0.41 14.60
CA GLY A 44 2.31 1.05 14.23
C GLY A 44 2.90 0.58 12.90
N SER A 45 2.26 -0.34 12.18
CA SER A 45 2.82 -0.98 10.98
C SER A 45 2.15 -0.48 9.70
N VAL A 46 2.98 -0.01 8.77
CA VAL A 46 2.54 0.39 7.42
C VAL A 46 2.02 -0.82 6.65
N ARG A 47 2.71 -1.96 6.77
CA ARG A 47 2.29 -3.22 6.15
C ARG A 47 0.88 -3.61 6.60
N ASP A 48 0.58 -3.51 7.90
CA ASP A 48 -0.72 -3.91 8.42
C ASP A 48 -1.85 -2.94 8.00
N LEU A 49 -1.55 -1.65 7.85
CA LEU A 49 -2.48 -0.69 7.25
C LEU A 49 -2.82 -1.08 5.80
N LEU A 50 -1.82 -1.34 4.97
CA LEU A 50 -2.03 -1.78 3.58
C LEU A 50 -2.79 -3.11 3.49
N ARG A 51 -2.52 -4.04 4.42
CA ARG A 51 -3.27 -5.30 4.54
C ARG A 51 -4.73 -5.07 4.90
N ALA A 52 -5.02 -4.17 5.84
CA ALA A 52 -6.38 -3.80 6.20
C ALA A 52 -7.12 -3.18 5.01
N MET A 53 -6.48 -2.24 4.29
CA MET A 53 -7.03 -1.64 3.07
C MET A 53 -7.35 -2.70 2.01
N ARG A 54 -6.41 -3.61 1.72
CA ARG A 54 -6.65 -4.72 0.78
C ARG A 54 -7.83 -5.58 1.21
N ASN A 55 -7.88 -5.96 2.50
CA ASN A 55 -8.95 -6.80 3.03
C ASN A 55 -10.32 -6.12 2.86
N LYS A 56 -10.45 -4.84 3.21
CA LYS A 56 -11.71 -4.11 3.10
C LYS A 56 -12.13 -3.84 1.68
N LYS A 57 -11.20 -3.59 0.77
CA LYS A 57 -11.49 -3.55 -0.67
C LYS A 57 -12.03 -4.89 -1.18
N HIS A 58 -11.39 -6.00 -0.80
CA HIS A 58 -11.78 -7.33 -1.27
C HIS A 58 -13.17 -7.75 -0.79
N HIS A 59 -13.46 -7.51 0.49
CA HIS A 59 -14.75 -7.85 1.10
C HIS A 59 -15.76 -6.70 1.10
N TYR A 60 -15.56 -5.67 0.26
CA TYR A 60 -16.32 -4.42 0.35
C TYR A 60 -17.85 -4.63 0.31
N ARG A 61 -18.32 -5.59 -0.50
CA ARG A 61 -19.76 -5.91 -0.62
C ARG A 61 -20.36 -6.59 0.62
N GLU A 62 -19.54 -7.27 1.41
CA GLU A 62 -19.92 -8.00 2.62
C GLU A 62 -19.87 -7.11 3.87
N LEU A 63 -19.34 -5.89 3.75
CA LEU A 63 -19.23 -4.95 4.88
C LEU A 63 -20.60 -4.42 5.31
N PRO A 64 -20.79 -4.16 6.62
CA PRO A 64 -21.95 -3.43 7.12
C PRO A 64 -22.17 -2.09 6.40
N ALA A 65 -23.43 -1.67 6.27
CA ALA A 65 -23.79 -0.43 5.58
C ALA A 65 -23.05 0.80 6.13
N GLU A 66 -22.99 0.94 7.46
CA GLU A 66 -22.28 2.02 8.14
C GLU A 66 -20.79 2.08 7.78
N VAL A 67 -20.12 0.92 7.67
CA VAL A 67 -18.69 0.86 7.30
C VAL A 67 -18.51 1.31 5.85
N ARG A 68 -19.36 0.84 4.93
CA ARG A 68 -19.33 1.25 3.51
C ARG A 68 -19.59 2.74 3.35
N GLU A 69 -20.54 3.30 4.10
CA GLU A 69 -20.85 4.73 4.08
C GLU A 69 -19.63 5.55 4.50
N THR A 70 -18.94 5.17 5.57
CA THR A 70 -17.72 5.89 5.99
C THR A 70 -16.55 5.75 5.03
N LEU A 71 -16.40 4.60 4.36
CA LEU A 71 -15.34 4.35 3.38
C LEU A 71 -15.61 5.00 2.03
N GLY A 72 -16.89 5.18 1.67
CA GLY A 72 -17.32 5.67 0.38
C GLY A 72 -17.18 4.64 -0.75
N SER A 73 -17.60 5.04 -1.96
CA SER A 73 -17.63 4.18 -3.13
C SER A 73 -16.23 3.74 -3.62
N LEU A 74 -16.17 2.56 -4.25
CA LEU A 74 -14.97 2.09 -4.93
C LEU A 74 -14.92 2.61 -6.38
N PRO A 75 -13.75 2.95 -6.92
CA PRO A 75 -12.44 2.98 -6.25
C PRO A 75 -12.13 4.32 -5.55
N ASP A 76 -12.74 5.42 -6.00
CA ASP A 76 -12.22 6.77 -5.76
C ASP A 76 -12.35 7.22 -4.30
N ASP A 77 -13.53 7.12 -3.70
CA ASP A 77 -13.75 7.58 -2.33
C ASP A 77 -13.00 6.70 -1.33
N PHE A 78 -12.96 5.40 -1.58
CA PHE A 78 -12.21 4.45 -0.77
C PHE A 78 -10.72 4.83 -0.70
N VAL A 79 -10.10 5.11 -1.85
CA VAL A 79 -8.68 5.53 -1.87
C VAL A 79 -8.52 6.90 -1.22
N ARG A 80 -9.43 7.83 -1.47
CA ARG A 80 -9.44 9.18 -0.87
C ARG A 80 -9.57 9.12 0.66
N TYR A 81 -10.35 8.19 1.20
CA TYR A 81 -10.53 7.99 2.64
C TYR A 81 -9.18 7.77 3.34
N PHE A 82 -8.34 6.88 2.80
CA PHE A 82 -7.04 6.56 3.38
C PHE A 82 -6.00 7.64 3.08
N THR A 83 -5.94 8.15 1.85
CA THR A 83 -4.93 9.14 1.46
C THR A 83 -5.15 10.51 2.10
N SER A 84 -6.41 10.91 2.38
CA SER A 84 -6.69 12.11 3.17
C SER A 84 -6.26 11.99 4.64
N ARG A 85 -6.35 10.80 5.23
CA ARG A 85 -5.96 10.53 6.63
C ARG A 85 -4.46 10.28 6.79
N PHE A 86 -3.84 9.65 5.80
CA PHE A 86 -2.43 9.27 5.76
C PHE A 86 -1.76 9.85 4.51
N PRO A 87 -1.50 11.16 4.46
CA PRO A 87 -1.05 11.85 3.24
C PRO A 87 0.29 11.34 2.71
N HIS A 88 1.15 10.79 3.57
CA HIS A 88 2.45 10.26 3.18
C HIS A 88 2.41 8.78 2.77
N LEU A 89 1.27 8.09 2.91
CA LEU A 89 1.17 6.64 2.71
C LEU A 89 1.59 6.22 1.30
N LEU A 90 1.06 6.89 0.27
CA LEU A 90 1.36 6.54 -1.11
C LEU A 90 2.82 6.82 -1.46
N SER A 91 3.31 8.03 -1.17
CA SER A 91 4.70 8.41 -1.46
C SER A 91 5.71 7.52 -0.73
N HIS A 92 5.40 7.16 0.52
CA HIS A 92 6.24 6.27 1.32
C HIS A 92 6.25 4.86 0.75
N THR A 93 5.07 4.30 0.47
CA THR A 93 4.94 2.95 -0.08
C THR A 93 5.62 2.86 -1.45
N TYR A 94 5.46 3.88 -2.30
CA TYR A 94 6.11 3.95 -3.61
C TYR A 94 7.64 3.85 -3.49
N ARG A 95 8.27 4.68 -2.64
CA ARG A 95 9.72 4.62 -2.42
C ARG A 95 10.17 3.31 -1.78
N ALA A 96 9.36 2.74 -0.89
CA ALA A 96 9.70 1.49 -0.22
C ALA A 96 9.62 0.27 -1.14
N MET A 97 8.77 0.33 -2.18
CA MET A 97 8.55 -0.77 -3.12
C MET A 97 9.39 -0.66 -4.40
N GLU A 98 10.22 0.38 -4.53
CA GLU A 98 11.12 0.60 -5.66
C GLU A 98 12.04 -0.61 -5.98
N PRO A 99 12.60 -1.37 -5.00
CA PRO A 99 13.39 -2.56 -5.32
C PRO A 99 12.60 -3.65 -6.05
N CYS A 100 11.27 -3.69 -5.86
CA CYS A 100 10.38 -4.61 -6.57
C CYS A 100 10.00 -4.09 -7.96
N GLY A 101 10.45 -2.89 -8.35
CA GLY A 101 10.00 -2.23 -9.59
C GLY A 101 10.23 -3.09 -10.83
N HIS A 102 11.34 -3.80 -10.91
CA HIS A 102 11.69 -4.72 -11.99
C HIS A 102 10.74 -5.93 -12.13
N GLU A 103 9.99 -6.28 -11.09
CA GLU A 103 9.06 -7.40 -11.14
C GLU A 103 7.85 -7.06 -12.02
N ARG A 104 7.34 -8.06 -12.75
CA ARG A 104 6.22 -7.90 -13.70
C ARG A 104 4.98 -7.22 -13.09
N LEU A 105 4.70 -7.48 -11.81
CA LEU A 105 3.55 -6.87 -11.12
C LEU A 105 3.71 -5.37 -10.89
N PHE A 106 4.95 -4.87 -10.84
CA PHE A 106 5.26 -3.48 -10.51
C PHE A 106 5.62 -2.62 -11.72
N GLN A 107 5.85 -3.22 -12.89
CA GLN A 107 6.14 -2.49 -14.14
C GLN A 107 5.18 -1.33 -14.46
N PRO A 108 3.86 -1.41 -14.21
CA PRO A 108 2.97 -0.27 -14.49
C PRO A 108 3.21 0.97 -13.62
N TYR A 109 3.98 0.83 -12.52
CA TYR A 109 4.19 1.90 -11.53
C TYR A 109 5.60 2.50 -11.57
N TYR A 110 6.58 1.82 -12.17
CA TYR A 110 7.97 2.28 -12.22
C TYR A 110 8.44 2.43 -13.66
N PHE A 111 9.31 3.40 -13.88
CA PHE A 111 9.96 3.56 -15.16
C PHE A 111 11.02 2.46 -15.34
N HIS A 112 11.05 1.87 -16.53
CA HIS A 112 12.09 0.94 -16.95
C HIS A 112 12.79 1.53 -18.16
N GLU A 113 14.10 1.70 -18.05
CA GLU A 113 14.90 2.11 -19.19
C GLU A 113 14.83 1.01 -20.26
N PRO A 114 14.51 1.34 -21.52
CA PRO A 114 14.54 0.36 -22.59
C PRO A 114 15.96 -0.20 -22.70
N PRO A 115 16.12 -1.49 -23.03
CA PRO A 115 17.44 -2.06 -23.26
C PRO A 115 18.17 -1.23 -24.33
N GLU A 116 19.44 -0.91 -24.09
CA GLU A 116 20.25 -0.16 -25.05
C GLU A 116 20.16 -0.83 -26.43
N PRO A 117 19.91 -0.06 -27.51
CA PRO A 117 19.96 -0.61 -28.85
C PRO A 117 21.37 -1.17 -29.09
N TRP A 118 21.43 -2.40 -29.59
CA TRP A 118 22.72 -3.05 -29.86
C TRP A 118 23.58 -2.15 -30.75
N PRO A 119 24.89 -2.03 -30.50
CA PRO A 119 25.76 -1.30 -31.40
C PRO A 119 25.64 -1.88 -32.81
N PRO A 120 25.59 -1.05 -33.86
CA PRO A 120 25.53 -1.55 -35.22
C PRO A 120 26.72 -2.49 -35.44
N VAL A 121 26.44 -3.72 -35.87
CA VAL A 121 27.47 -4.67 -36.28
C VAL A 121 28.23 -4.00 -37.43
N THR A 122 29.42 -3.49 -37.15
CA THR A 122 30.34 -3.06 -38.19
C THR A 122 30.70 -4.33 -38.96
N ALA A 123 30.21 -4.45 -40.19
CA ALA A 123 30.66 -5.46 -41.12
C ALA A 123 32.14 -5.20 -41.37
N ASP A 124 33.02 -6.02 -40.79
CA ASP A 124 34.42 -6.08 -41.17
C ASP A 124 34.47 -6.43 -42.66
N THR A 125 35.15 -5.57 -43.43
CA THR A 125 35.47 -5.74 -44.85
C THR A 125 36.78 -6.48 -45.00
#